data_AF-A0A957DNV1-F1
#
_entry.id   AF-A0A957DNV1-F1
#
_cell.length_a   1.000
_cell.length_b   1.000
_cell.length_c   1.000
_cell.angle_alpha   90.00
_cell.angle_beta   90.00
_cell.angle_gamma   90.00
#
_symmetry.space_group_name_H-M   'P 1'
#
loop_
_entity.id
_entity.type
_entity.pdbx_description
1 polymer ?
#
loop_
_entity_poly.entity_id
_entity_poly.type
_entity_poly.pdbx_seq_one_letter_code
_entity_poly.pdbx_strand_id
1 'polypeptide(L)'
;MSTTTHLSPVWTHLTEMQPVRAEGIFFYDANGNQFIDFTSGIGVMNTGHSHPRIVQAIQAQAEQLIFGQMNIVMTPAAIELANALNEVTPAAIDSFFFSNSGAEAVEGAVKLARQTTGRRNIVVFQGSFHGRTAQTMAMTTSKYVYRYNYQPLPGGIVTAPFPYSYYYGWDEEETTEWCLKQLHLLLKSQTAPDETAAIVIEPVLGEGGYVPAPPAFLQELRQLCTDHGILLIADEVQSGFGRTGKFFGFDHAG
;
A
#
# COMPACT_ATOMS: atom_id res chain seq x y z
N MET A 1 -35.66 -12.65 6.48
CA MET A 1 -34.88 -13.07 5.29
C MET A 1 -33.54 -12.37 5.39
N SER A 2 -32.41 -13.08 5.30
CA SER A 2 -31.08 -12.47 5.45
C SER A 2 -30.92 -11.37 4.40
N THR A 3 -30.62 -10.15 4.85
CA THR A 3 -30.58 -8.92 4.02
C THR A 3 -29.40 -8.89 3.04
N THR A 4 -28.59 -9.95 2.99
CA THR A 4 -27.35 -10.03 2.20
C THR A 4 -27.47 -10.85 0.91
N THR A 5 -28.66 -11.40 0.57
CA THR A 5 -28.85 -12.33 -0.56
C THR A 5 -28.47 -11.80 -1.94
N HIS A 6 -28.31 -10.48 -2.08
CA HIS A 6 -27.91 -9.83 -3.33
C HIS A 6 -26.44 -9.36 -3.35
N LEU A 7 -25.71 -9.54 -2.24
CA LEU A 7 -24.28 -9.24 -2.20
C LEU A 7 -23.48 -10.42 -2.75
N SER A 8 -22.45 -10.09 -3.53
CA SER A 8 -21.53 -11.11 -4.03
C SER A 8 -20.82 -11.80 -2.86
N PRO A 9 -20.73 -13.14 -2.84
CA PRO A 9 -20.09 -13.88 -1.74
C PRO A 9 -18.55 -13.73 -1.73
N VAL A 10 -17.97 -13.00 -2.69
CA VAL A 10 -16.53 -12.73 -2.77
C VAL A 10 -16.03 -11.85 -1.62
N TRP A 11 -16.93 -11.12 -0.96
CA TRP A 11 -16.63 -10.34 0.23
C TRP A 11 -16.77 -11.24 1.45
N THR A 12 -15.65 -11.72 1.99
CA THR A 12 -15.66 -12.51 3.22
C THR A 12 -16.02 -11.60 4.39
N HIS A 13 -17.04 -11.98 5.14
CA HIS A 13 -17.48 -11.28 6.35
C HIS A 13 -17.01 -12.04 7.59
N LEU A 14 -16.24 -11.37 8.46
CA LEU A 14 -15.85 -11.92 9.77
C LEU A 14 -16.96 -11.75 10.83
N THR A 15 -17.91 -10.87 10.56
CA THR A 15 -19.07 -10.57 11.40
C THR A 15 -20.26 -10.20 10.51
N GLU A 16 -21.47 -10.46 11.00
CA GLU A 16 -22.73 -10.05 10.36
C GLU A 16 -23.27 -8.73 10.93
N MET A 17 -22.51 -8.06 11.81
CA MET A 17 -22.89 -6.76 12.38
C MET A 17 -23.10 -5.71 11.29
N GLN A 18 -24.24 -5.01 11.33
CA GLN A 18 -24.64 -4.00 10.35
C GLN A 18 -24.62 -2.61 11.02
N PRO A 19 -23.53 -1.84 10.87
CA PRO A 19 -23.45 -0.52 11.47
C PRO A 19 -24.37 0.46 10.73
N VAL A 20 -25.13 1.26 11.47
CA VAL A 20 -25.98 2.33 10.92
C VAL A 20 -25.47 3.72 11.29
N ARG A 21 -24.59 3.80 12.29
CA ARG A 21 -23.89 5.03 12.71
C ARG A 21 -22.48 4.67 13.17
N ALA A 22 -21.55 5.60 12.99
CA ALA A 22 -20.19 5.45 13.49
C ALA A 22 -19.63 6.80 13.93
N GLU A 23 -18.88 6.82 15.04
CA GLU A 23 -18.28 8.02 15.60
C GLU A 23 -17.03 7.65 16.41
N GLY A 24 -15.93 8.39 16.19
CA GLY A 24 -14.67 8.11 16.87
C GLY A 24 -14.18 6.70 16.56
N ILE A 25 -14.06 5.86 17.59
CA ILE A 25 -13.64 4.45 17.45
C ILE A 25 -14.82 3.47 17.48
N PHE A 26 -16.06 3.97 17.39
CA PHE A 26 -17.25 3.15 17.62
C PHE A 26 -18.12 2.99 16.38
N PHE A 27 -18.64 1.78 16.22
CA PHE A 27 -19.82 1.48 15.41
C PHE A 27 -21.05 1.34 16.32
N TYR A 28 -22.22 1.67 15.76
CA TYR A 28 -23.51 1.48 16.39
C TYR A 28 -24.45 0.75 15.42
N ASP A 29 -25.07 -0.32 15.89
CA ASP A 29 -26.12 -1.03 15.13
C ASP A 29 -27.49 -0.34 15.25
N ALA A 30 -28.50 -0.86 14.55
CA ALA A 30 -29.85 -0.30 14.55
C ALA A 30 -30.57 -0.37 15.91
N ASN A 31 -30.11 -1.23 16.83
CA ASN A 31 -30.63 -1.33 18.19
C ASN A 31 -29.88 -0.42 19.18
N GLY A 32 -28.86 0.31 18.71
CA GLY A 32 -28.01 1.16 19.53
C GLY A 32 -26.88 0.43 20.24
N ASN A 33 -26.62 -0.85 19.94
CA ASN A 33 -25.48 -1.56 20.50
C ASN A 33 -24.18 -0.96 19.97
N GLN A 34 -23.23 -0.74 20.87
CA GLN A 34 -21.96 -0.10 20.58
C GLN A 34 -20.84 -1.14 20.43
N PHE A 35 -20.01 -0.99 19.40
CA PHE A 35 -18.87 -1.86 19.12
C PHE A 35 -17.61 -1.01 18.94
N ILE A 36 -16.49 -1.42 19.53
CA ILE A 36 -15.19 -0.79 19.28
C ILE A 36 -14.61 -1.34 17.98
N ASP A 37 -14.21 -0.45 17.07
CA ASP A 37 -13.58 -0.79 15.80
C ASP A 37 -12.06 -0.87 15.93
N PHE A 38 -11.54 -2.10 16.06
CA PHE A 38 -10.10 -2.38 16.02
C PHE A 38 -9.54 -2.54 14.60
N THR A 39 -10.37 -2.42 13.55
CA THR A 39 -9.95 -2.58 12.16
C THR A 39 -9.60 -1.24 11.51
N SER A 40 -10.24 -0.15 11.95
CA SER A 40 -10.19 1.17 11.31
C SER A 40 -10.45 1.11 9.79
N GLY A 41 -11.32 0.20 9.34
CA GLY A 41 -11.57 -0.03 7.92
C GLY A 41 -10.34 -0.48 7.15
N ILE A 42 -9.50 -1.32 7.75
CA ILE A 42 -8.20 -1.76 7.21
C ILE A 42 -7.25 -0.56 7.05
N GLY A 43 -7.06 0.17 8.15
CA GLY A 43 -6.09 1.27 8.21
C GLY A 43 -6.51 2.59 7.53
N VAL A 44 -7.80 2.74 7.16
CA VAL A 44 -8.32 3.92 6.44
C VAL A 44 -8.79 5.01 7.40
N MET A 45 -9.52 4.64 8.46
CA MET A 45 -10.17 5.58 9.38
C MET A 45 -9.21 6.07 10.48
N ASN A 46 -8.01 6.55 10.11
CA ASN A 46 -6.97 7.02 11.05
C ASN A 46 -7.46 8.16 11.96
N THR A 47 -8.34 9.03 11.45
CA THR A 47 -8.92 10.15 12.21
C THR A 47 -10.19 9.78 12.97
N GLY A 48 -10.58 8.49 12.96
CA GLY A 48 -11.85 8.02 13.49
C GLY A 48 -13.03 8.24 12.56
N HIS A 49 -14.12 7.53 12.85
CA HIS A 49 -15.36 7.55 12.09
C HIS A 49 -16.06 8.91 12.17
N SER A 50 -16.56 9.37 11.03
CA SER A 50 -17.39 10.59 10.90
C SER A 50 -16.77 11.84 11.55
N HIS A 51 -15.45 12.02 11.45
CA HIS A 51 -14.76 13.15 12.06
C HIS A 51 -15.39 14.50 11.61
N PRO A 52 -15.85 15.37 12.53
CA PRO A 52 -16.69 16.52 12.18
C PRO A 52 -16.12 17.44 11.09
N ARG A 53 -14.81 17.74 11.15
CA ARG A 53 -14.15 18.55 10.11
C ARG A 53 -14.18 17.91 8.71
N ILE A 54 -14.05 16.59 8.62
CA ILE A 54 -14.05 15.87 7.35
C ILE A 54 -15.46 15.84 6.77
N VAL A 55 -16.46 15.55 7.61
CA VAL A 55 -17.88 15.56 7.20
C VAL A 55 -18.28 16.94 6.67
N GLN A 56 -17.94 18.01 7.39
CA GLN A 56 -18.22 19.38 6.96
C GLN A 56 -17.52 19.73 5.63
N ALA A 57 -16.25 19.37 5.46
CA ALA A 57 -15.52 19.61 4.22
C ALA A 57 -16.14 18.88 3.02
N ILE A 58 -16.55 17.62 3.19
CA ILE A 58 -17.23 16.84 2.15
C ILE A 58 -18.58 17.48 1.78
N GLN A 59 -19.39 17.86 2.77
CA GLN A 59 -20.69 18.49 2.54
C GLN A 59 -20.56 19.81 1.78
N ALA A 60 -19.63 20.67 2.20
CA ALA A 60 -19.37 21.95 1.55
C ALA A 60 -18.89 21.77 0.11
N GLN A 61 -17.96 20.83 -0.14
CA GLN A 61 -17.48 20.56 -1.49
C GLN A 61 -18.58 20.00 -2.39
N ALA A 62 -19.40 19.06 -1.89
CA ALA A 62 -20.46 18.43 -2.67
C ALA A 62 -21.56 19.42 -3.10
N GLU A 63 -21.83 20.45 -2.30
CA GLU A 63 -22.75 21.55 -2.68
C GLU A 63 -22.21 22.37 -3.86
N GLN A 64 -20.90 22.60 -3.91
CA GLN A 64 -20.27 23.43 -4.95
C GLN A 64 -19.94 22.64 -6.22
N LEU A 65 -19.33 21.47 -6.08
CA LEU A 65 -18.90 20.63 -7.19
C LEU A 65 -18.68 19.19 -6.72
N ILE A 66 -19.50 18.27 -7.23
CA ILE A 66 -19.35 16.82 -6.96
C ILE A 66 -18.16 16.23 -7.72
N PHE A 67 -18.00 16.57 -9.00
CA PHE A 67 -16.95 15.99 -9.84
C PHE A 67 -16.54 16.92 -10.98
N GLY A 68 -15.24 17.15 -11.10
CA GLY A 68 -14.59 17.73 -12.28
C GLY A 68 -13.47 16.81 -12.71
N GLN A 69 -13.54 16.28 -13.93
CA GLN A 69 -12.53 15.35 -14.43
C GLN A 69 -11.17 16.04 -14.56
N MET A 70 -10.15 15.55 -13.84
CA MET A 70 -8.82 16.17 -13.74
C MET A 70 -8.14 16.41 -15.10
N ASN A 71 -8.43 15.56 -16.09
CA ASN A 71 -7.89 15.71 -17.46
C ASN A 71 -8.49 16.88 -18.23
N ILE A 72 -9.59 17.47 -17.75
CA ILE A 72 -10.31 18.57 -18.41
C ILE A 72 -10.21 19.84 -17.56
N VAL A 73 -10.38 19.71 -16.24
CA VAL A 73 -10.37 20.84 -15.29
C VAL A 73 -9.48 20.52 -14.10
N MET A 74 -8.78 21.52 -13.58
CA MET A 74 -8.03 21.42 -12.34
C MET A 74 -8.84 22.06 -11.21
N THR A 75 -9.16 21.30 -10.17
CA THR A 75 -9.91 21.82 -9.02
C THR A 75 -8.95 22.47 -8.02
N PRO A 76 -9.33 23.58 -7.37
CA PRO A 76 -8.52 24.19 -6.31
C PRO A 76 -8.19 23.19 -5.18
N ALA A 77 -9.15 22.34 -4.80
CA ALA A 77 -8.96 21.31 -3.78
C ALA A 77 -7.82 20.32 -4.12
N ALA A 78 -7.63 19.97 -5.40
CA ALA A 78 -6.53 19.08 -5.80
C ALA A 78 -5.17 19.78 -5.74
N ILE A 79 -5.12 21.08 -6.05
CA ILE A 79 -3.91 21.90 -5.92
C ILE A 79 -3.54 22.05 -4.44
N GLU A 80 -4.53 22.34 -3.58
CA GLU A 80 -4.35 22.41 -2.13
C GLU A 80 -3.84 21.09 -1.56
N LEU A 81 -4.41 19.96 -1.99
CA LEU A 81 -3.93 18.64 -1.58
C LEU A 81 -2.49 18.37 -2.04
N ALA A 82 -2.15 18.69 -3.29
CA ALA A 82 -0.78 18.53 -3.79
C ALA A 82 0.22 19.38 -2.99
N ASN A 83 -0.13 20.63 -2.68
CA ASN A 83 0.70 21.50 -1.85
C ASN A 83 0.88 20.94 -0.43
N ALA A 84 -0.21 20.47 0.19
CA ALA A 84 -0.15 19.88 1.53
C ALA A 84 0.67 18.58 1.56
N LEU A 85 0.61 17.76 0.51
CA LEU A 85 1.46 16.58 0.38
C LEU A 85 2.94 16.96 0.24
N ASN A 86 3.24 18.00 -0.53
CA ASN A 86 4.61 18.49 -0.70
C ASN A 86 5.26 18.99 0.60
N GLU A 87 4.47 19.38 1.61
CA GLU A 87 4.98 19.77 2.94
C GLU A 87 5.44 18.58 3.79
N VAL A 88 4.92 17.38 3.50
CA VAL A 88 5.13 16.19 4.33
C VAL A 88 5.95 15.11 3.63
N THR A 89 6.01 15.11 2.30
CA THR A 89 6.87 14.19 1.54
C THR A 89 8.32 14.66 1.48
N PRO A 90 9.29 13.75 1.27
CA PRO A 90 10.67 14.12 0.99
C PRO A 90 10.75 15.10 -0.19
N ALA A 91 11.69 16.05 -0.15
CA ALA A 91 11.84 17.08 -1.19
C ALA A 91 12.07 16.54 -2.61
N ALA A 92 12.53 15.28 -2.74
CA ALA A 92 12.67 14.61 -4.04
C ALA A 92 11.33 14.10 -4.62
N ILE A 93 10.25 14.12 -3.85
CA ILE A 93 8.88 13.79 -4.27
C ILE A 93 8.10 15.11 -4.32
N ASP A 94 8.10 15.74 -5.49
CA ASP A 94 7.56 17.09 -5.71
C ASP A 94 6.32 17.11 -6.62
N SER A 95 5.87 15.94 -7.06
CA SER A 95 4.84 15.78 -8.08
C SER A 95 3.88 14.64 -7.70
N PHE A 96 2.58 14.89 -7.80
CA PHE A 96 1.54 13.98 -7.31
C PHE A 96 0.56 13.58 -8.40
N PHE A 97 0.29 12.27 -8.47
CA PHE A 97 -0.77 11.69 -9.28
C PHE A 97 -1.86 11.16 -8.35
N PHE A 98 -3.11 11.51 -8.63
CA PHE A 98 -4.25 11.08 -7.82
C PHE A 98 -5.06 10.00 -8.53
N SER A 99 -5.33 8.91 -7.81
CA SER A 99 -6.20 7.81 -8.21
C SER A 99 -7.20 7.48 -7.09
N ASN A 100 -8.07 6.48 -7.30
CA ASN A 100 -9.14 6.18 -6.36
C ASN A 100 -8.76 5.10 -5.35
N SER A 101 -7.88 4.18 -5.75
CA SER A 101 -7.46 3.04 -4.95
C SER A 101 -5.94 2.94 -4.83
N GLY A 102 -5.48 2.26 -3.77
CA GLY A 102 -4.08 1.90 -3.62
C GLY A 102 -3.57 1.03 -4.78
N ALA A 103 -4.42 0.14 -5.32
CA ALA A 103 -4.05 -0.67 -6.47
C ALA A 103 -3.76 0.17 -7.72
N GLU A 104 -4.60 1.16 -8.02
CA GLU A 104 -4.33 2.10 -9.13
C GLU A 104 -3.08 2.94 -8.88
N ALA A 105 -2.82 3.36 -7.63
CA ALA A 105 -1.62 4.11 -7.28
C ALA A 105 -0.35 3.28 -7.51
N VAL A 106 -0.35 2.02 -7.06
CA VAL A 106 0.79 1.10 -7.27
C VAL A 106 0.95 0.76 -8.76
N GLU A 107 -0.13 0.52 -9.51
CA GLU A 107 -0.02 0.36 -10.97
C GLU A 107 0.56 1.61 -11.64
N GLY A 108 0.13 2.81 -11.21
CA GLY A 108 0.67 4.09 -11.67
C GLY A 108 2.17 4.21 -11.41
N ALA A 109 2.62 3.87 -10.20
CA ALA A 109 4.03 3.87 -9.82
C ALA A 109 4.86 2.89 -10.66
N VAL A 110 4.36 1.66 -10.86
CA VAL A 110 5.02 0.65 -11.72
C VAL A 110 5.11 1.13 -13.17
N LYS A 111 4.04 1.73 -13.71
CA LYS A 111 4.04 2.30 -15.07
C LYS A 111 5.06 3.43 -15.21
N LEU A 112 5.09 4.36 -14.25
CA LEU A 112 6.08 5.44 -14.23
C LEU A 112 7.51 4.89 -14.16
N ALA A 113 7.75 3.87 -13.32
CA ALA A 113 9.06 3.27 -13.18
C ALA A 113 9.55 2.61 -14.47
N ARG A 114 8.68 1.80 -15.11
CA ARG A 114 8.97 1.18 -16.41
C ARG A 114 9.23 2.22 -17.50
N GLN A 115 8.39 3.27 -17.55
CA GLN A 115 8.51 4.33 -18.55
C GLN A 115 9.83 5.12 -18.38
N THR A 116 10.19 5.44 -17.15
CA THR A 116 11.37 6.27 -16.85
C THR A 116 12.67 5.51 -17.07
N THR A 117 12.71 4.23 -16.70
CA THR A 117 13.92 3.40 -16.79
C THR A 117 14.08 2.69 -18.14
N GLY A 118 12.97 2.49 -18.89
CA GLY A 118 12.94 1.61 -20.07
C GLY A 118 13.02 0.12 -19.74
N ARG A 119 12.95 -0.24 -18.44
CA ARG A 119 13.10 -1.60 -17.90
C ARG A 119 11.73 -2.20 -17.60
N ARG A 120 11.64 -3.53 -17.44
CA ARG A 120 10.35 -4.26 -17.43
C ARG A 120 10.06 -4.99 -16.13
N ASN A 121 11.10 -5.52 -15.49
CA ASN A 121 10.95 -6.39 -14.34
C ASN A 121 10.77 -5.58 -13.06
N ILE A 122 9.98 -6.12 -12.13
CA ILE A 122 9.68 -5.54 -10.83
C ILE A 122 9.98 -6.59 -9.77
N VAL A 123 10.77 -6.21 -8.77
CA VAL A 123 11.01 -7.03 -7.58
C VAL A 123 9.99 -6.67 -6.51
N VAL A 124 9.34 -7.68 -5.93
CA VAL A 124 8.46 -7.57 -4.77
C VAL A 124 8.92 -8.54 -3.69
N PHE A 125 8.34 -8.48 -2.50
CA PHE A 125 8.75 -9.31 -1.37
C PHE A 125 7.71 -10.35 -0.99
N GLN A 126 8.14 -11.48 -0.44
CA GLN A 126 7.26 -12.47 0.18
C GLN A 126 6.43 -11.81 1.29
N GLY A 127 5.13 -12.14 1.36
CA GLY A 127 4.22 -11.53 2.33
C GLY A 127 3.57 -10.24 1.86
N SER A 128 3.96 -9.69 0.71
CA SER A 128 3.42 -8.40 0.21
C SER A 128 1.94 -8.43 -0.17
N PHE A 129 1.27 -7.29 -0.06
CA PHE A 129 -0.05 -7.03 -0.63
C PHE A 129 -0.09 -5.65 -1.28
N HIS A 130 -0.20 -5.65 -2.60
CA HIS A 130 -0.20 -4.42 -3.41
C HIS A 130 -1.55 -4.14 -4.09
N GLY A 131 -2.53 -5.02 -3.88
CA GLY A 131 -3.89 -4.87 -4.41
C GLY A 131 -4.37 -6.04 -5.27
N ARG A 132 -5.55 -5.89 -5.89
CA ARG A 132 -6.26 -6.97 -6.59
C ARG A 132 -6.56 -6.71 -8.07
N THR A 133 -6.01 -5.66 -8.66
CA THR A 133 -5.95 -5.53 -10.14
C THR A 133 -5.00 -6.58 -10.72
N ALA A 134 -5.02 -6.88 -12.02
CA ALA A 134 -4.19 -7.95 -12.57
C ALA A 134 -2.69 -7.74 -12.29
N GLN A 135 -2.16 -6.52 -12.42
CA GLN A 135 -0.76 -6.21 -12.17
C GLN A 135 -0.42 -6.28 -10.67
N THR A 136 -1.24 -5.67 -9.81
CA THR A 136 -0.97 -5.70 -8.35
C THR A 136 -1.24 -7.07 -7.72
N MET A 137 -2.14 -7.86 -8.32
CA MET A 137 -2.39 -9.24 -7.93
C MET A 137 -1.17 -10.12 -8.26
N ALA A 138 -0.48 -9.86 -9.38
CA ALA A 138 0.79 -10.52 -9.70
C ALA A 138 1.88 -10.20 -8.66
N MET A 139 1.86 -8.97 -8.13
CA MET A 139 2.79 -8.47 -7.11
C MET A 139 2.44 -8.93 -5.68
N THR A 140 1.20 -9.31 -5.42
CA THR A 140 0.71 -9.72 -4.09
C THR A 140 1.13 -11.16 -3.77
N THR A 141 1.75 -11.37 -2.61
CA THR A 141 2.24 -12.69 -2.17
C THR A 141 1.84 -13.06 -0.73
N SER A 142 1.09 -12.20 -0.04
CA SER A 142 0.61 -12.43 1.33
C SER A 142 -0.23 -13.69 1.51
N LYS A 143 -1.13 -14.00 0.57
CA LYS A 143 -2.00 -15.19 0.61
C LYS A 143 -2.28 -15.71 -0.79
N TYR A 144 -2.28 -17.04 -0.96
CA TYR A 144 -2.53 -17.66 -2.27
C TYR A 144 -3.93 -17.35 -2.83
N VAL A 145 -4.93 -17.16 -1.95
CA VAL A 145 -6.33 -16.93 -2.30
C VAL A 145 -6.53 -15.68 -3.17
N TYR A 146 -5.64 -14.69 -3.08
CA TYR A 146 -5.73 -13.50 -3.93
C TYR A 146 -5.40 -13.78 -5.39
N ARG A 147 -4.72 -14.89 -5.69
CA ARG A 147 -4.22 -15.27 -7.04
C ARG A 147 -4.82 -16.57 -7.56
N TYR A 148 -5.36 -17.40 -6.66
CA TYR A 148 -5.97 -18.69 -6.98
C TYR A 148 -7.09 -18.51 -8.00
N ASN A 149 -7.11 -19.33 -9.06
CA ASN A 149 -8.05 -19.29 -10.18
C ASN A 149 -8.01 -18.03 -11.08
N TYR A 150 -7.04 -17.12 -10.91
CA TYR A 150 -6.86 -15.93 -11.77
C TYR A 150 -5.63 -16.02 -12.70
N GLN A 151 -4.98 -17.19 -12.76
CA GLN A 151 -3.78 -17.41 -13.56
C GLN A 151 -4.11 -17.61 -15.06
N PRO A 152 -3.19 -17.26 -15.98
CA PRO A 152 -1.89 -16.62 -15.73
C PRO A 152 -2.00 -15.11 -15.49
N LEU A 153 -1.24 -14.62 -14.51
CA LEU A 153 -1.11 -13.19 -14.22
C LEU A 153 0.00 -12.53 -15.07
N PRO A 154 0.00 -11.19 -15.21
CA PRO A 154 1.06 -10.47 -15.91
C PRO A 154 2.47 -10.84 -15.42
N GLY A 155 3.38 -11.10 -16.37
CA GLY A 155 4.77 -11.46 -16.10
C GLY A 155 5.66 -10.25 -15.72
N GLY A 156 6.96 -10.52 -15.58
CA GLY A 156 7.95 -9.50 -15.18
C GLY A 156 7.88 -9.14 -13.70
N ILE A 157 7.35 -10.04 -12.87
CA ILE A 157 7.33 -9.93 -11.41
C ILE A 157 8.20 -11.04 -10.83
N VAL A 158 9.16 -10.67 -9.99
CA VAL A 158 10.04 -11.60 -9.27
C VAL A 158 9.94 -11.34 -7.78
N THR A 159 9.96 -12.39 -6.97
CA THR A 159 9.71 -12.29 -5.53
C THR A 159 10.96 -12.63 -4.72
N ALA A 160 11.46 -11.66 -3.97
CA ALA A 160 12.52 -11.82 -2.99
C ALA A 160 11.95 -12.19 -1.60
N PRO A 161 12.71 -12.82 -0.70
CA PRO A 161 12.27 -13.02 0.69
C PRO A 161 12.21 -11.69 1.46
N PHE A 162 11.28 -11.59 2.40
CA PHE A 162 11.17 -10.46 3.34
C PHE A 162 11.81 -10.83 4.68
N PRO A 163 12.53 -9.91 5.35
CA PRO A 163 13.15 -10.18 6.64
C PRO A 163 12.10 -10.33 7.76
N TYR A 164 11.65 -11.55 8.00
CA TYR A 164 10.67 -11.88 9.05
C TYR A 164 11.28 -12.85 10.08
N SER A 165 12.03 -12.31 11.04
CA SER A 165 12.84 -13.09 11.99
C SER A 165 12.04 -14.13 12.79
N TYR A 166 10.83 -13.78 13.23
CA TYR A 166 9.97 -14.73 13.93
C TYR A 166 9.61 -15.96 13.07
N TYR A 167 9.38 -15.76 11.77
CA TYR A 167 9.09 -16.87 10.85
C TYR A 167 10.33 -17.74 10.59
N TYR A 168 11.50 -17.13 10.42
CA TYR A 168 12.76 -17.86 10.17
C TYR A 168 13.34 -18.51 11.44
N GLY A 169 12.98 -18.03 12.63
CA GLY A 169 13.53 -18.50 13.90
C GLY A 169 14.99 -18.07 14.13
N TRP A 170 15.43 -17.02 13.43
CA TRP A 170 16.76 -16.41 13.57
C TRP A 170 16.64 -15.03 14.22
N ASP A 171 17.77 -14.44 14.62
CA ASP A 171 17.77 -13.03 15.02
C ASP A 171 17.58 -12.08 13.81
N GLU A 172 17.37 -10.80 14.10
CA GLU A 172 17.07 -9.78 13.08
C GLU A 172 18.24 -9.54 12.12
N GLU A 173 19.48 -9.57 12.63
CA GLU A 173 20.69 -9.33 11.85
C GLU A 173 20.90 -10.48 10.85
N GLU A 174 20.92 -11.73 11.34
CA GLU A 174 21.07 -12.93 10.50
C GLU A 174 19.97 -13.01 9.43
N THR A 175 18.72 -12.72 9.81
CA THR A 175 17.59 -12.72 8.88
C THR A 175 17.77 -11.66 7.80
N THR A 176 18.17 -10.45 8.19
CA THR A 176 18.37 -9.31 7.28
C THR A 176 19.48 -9.61 6.27
N GLU A 177 20.64 -10.06 6.75
CA GLU A 177 21.78 -10.44 5.90
C GLU A 177 21.41 -11.54 4.91
N TRP A 178 20.68 -12.56 5.37
CA TRP A 178 20.24 -13.64 4.50
C TRP A 178 19.29 -13.14 3.42
N CYS A 179 18.30 -12.31 3.77
CA CYS A 179 17.36 -11.74 2.80
C CYS A 179 18.06 -10.86 1.76
N LEU A 180 19.02 -10.02 2.16
CA LEU A 180 19.83 -9.21 1.24
C LEU A 180 20.66 -10.09 0.31
N LYS A 181 21.32 -11.13 0.84
CA LYS A 181 22.06 -12.11 0.04
C LYS A 181 21.16 -12.78 -1.01
N GLN A 182 19.94 -13.15 -0.65
CA GLN A 182 18.98 -13.72 -1.60
C GLN A 182 18.52 -12.70 -2.65
N LEU A 183 18.33 -11.44 -2.28
CA LEU A 183 18.01 -10.38 -3.24
C LEU A 183 19.15 -10.19 -4.27
N HIS A 184 20.40 -10.16 -3.83
CA HIS A 184 21.55 -10.10 -4.75
C HIS A 184 21.65 -11.33 -5.64
N LEU A 185 21.35 -12.52 -5.12
CA LEU A 185 21.30 -13.73 -5.94
C LEU A 185 20.18 -13.66 -6.98
N LEU A 186 19.01 -13.16 -6.59
CA LEU A 186 17.86 -12.96 -7.47
C LEU A 186 18.22 -12.02 -8.62
N LEU A 187 18.91 -10.92 -8.34
CA LEU A 187 19.41 -9.97 -9.35
C LEU A 187 20.51 -10.54 -10.28
N LYS A 188 21.06 -11.72 -9.97
CA LYS A 188 22.02 -12.43 -10.83
C LYS A 188 21.41 -13.61 -11.57
N SER A 189 20.27 -14.12 -11.13
CA SER A 189 19.73 -15.41 -11.57
C SER A 189 18.34 -15.33 -12.20
N GLN A 190 17.50 -14.38 -11.78
CA GLN A 190 16.11 -14.29 -12.22
C GLN A 190 15.79 -13.01 -12.99
N THR A 191 16.47 -11.90 -12.67
CA THR A 191 16.33 -10.63 -13.39
C THR A 191 17.66 -9.91 -13.35
N ALA A 192 18.16 -9.41 -14.49
CA ALA A 192 19.34 -8.56 -14.47
C ALA A 192 19.02 -7.18 -13.85
N PRO A 193 19.97 -6.50 -13.21
CA PRO A 193 19.73 -5.14 -12.71
C PRO A 193 19.30 -4.18 -13.84
N ASP A 194 19.89 -4.33 -15.02
CA ASP A 194 19.62 -3.49 -16.20
C ASP A 194 18.28 -3.74 -16.89
N GLU A 195 17.52 -4.76 -16.47
CA GLU A 195 16.14 -4.99 -16.91
C GLU A 195 15.11 -4.86 -15.78
N THR A 196 15.58 -4.58 -14.56
CA THR A 196 14.76 -4.33 -13.36
C THR A 196 14.44 -2.84 -13.24
N ALA A 197 13.16 -2.48 -13.39
CA ALA A 197 12.69 -1.10 -13.30
C ALA A 197 12.58 -0.61 -11.86
N ALA A 198 12.03 -1.44 -10.97
CA ALA A 198 11.82 -1.07 -9.59
C ALA A 198 11.87 -2.25 -8.61
N ILE A 199 12.19 -1.92 -7.37
CA ILE A 199 11.90 -2.73 -6.18
C ILE A 199 10.73 -2.07 -5.47
N VAL A 200 9.65 -2.82 -5.22
CA VAL A 200 8.45 -2.35 -4.51
C VAL A 200 8.39 -3.03 -3.15
N ILE A 201 8.29 -2.24 -2.08
CA ILE A 201 8.27 -2.72 -0.71
C ILE A 201 7.25 -1.96 0.13
N GLU A 202 6.51 -2.68 0.98
CA GLU A 202 5.81 -2.08 2.11
C GLU A 202 6.82 -1.91 3.27
N PRO A 203 7.04 -0.70 3.82
CA PRO A 203 7.93 -0.50 4.97
C PRO A 203 7.50 -1.30 6.21
N VAL A 204 6.20 -1.57 6.31
CA VAL A 204 5.62 -2.54 7.24
C VAL A 204 4.65 -3.40 6.43
N LEU A 205 4.87 -4.71 6.33
CA LEU A 205 3.93 -5.61 5.68
C LEU A 205 2.57 -5.49 6.37
N GLY A 206 1.51 -5.14 5.65
CA GLY A 206 0.16 -5.09 6.19
C GLY A 206 -0.45 -6.49 6.27
N GLU A 207 -1.06 -6.91 5.16
CA GLU A 207 -1.74 -8.21 5.03
C GLU A 207 -0.81 -9.42 5.22
N GLY A 208 0.51 -9.21 5.08
CA GLY A 208 1.56 -10.20 5.35
C GLY A 208 1.78 -10.51 6.82
N GLY A 209 1.19 -9.74 7.72
CA GLY A 209 1.19 -10.03 9.16
C GLY A 209 1.69 -8.90 10.06
N TYR A 210 1.61 -7.63 9.64
CA TYR A 210 2.04 -6.47 10.44
C TYR A 210 3.53 -6.56 10.85
N VAL A 211 4.40 -6.86 9.87
CA VAL A 211 5.83 -7.09 10.09
C VAL A 211 6.64 -5.89 9.58
N PRO A 212 7.29 -5.11 10.46
CA PRO A 212 8.17 -4.02 10.05
C PRO A 212 9.42 -4.55 9.33
N ALA A 213 9.84 -3.88 8.26
CA ALA A 213 11.15 -4.13 7.69
C ALA A 213 12.23 -3.56 8.63
N PRO A 214 13.32 -4.31 8.90
CA PRO A 214 14.46 -3.78 9.65
C PRO A 214 15.02 -2.51 8.96
N PRO A 215 15.35 -1.44 9.72
CA PRO A 215 15.91 -0.22 9.14
C PRO A 215 17.11 -0.45 8.21
N ALA A 216 18.04 -1.33 8.62
CA ALA A 216 19.20 -1.69 7.83
C ALA A 216 18.81 -2.30 6.47
N PHE A 217 17.74 -3.10 6.42
CA PHE A 217 17.24 -3.67 5.17
C PHE A 217 16.78 -2.58 4.20
N LEU A 218 15.98 -1.61 4.69
CA LEU A 218 15.47 -0.51 3.85
C LEU A 218 16.60 0.40 3.34
N GLN A 219 17.60 0.68 4.18
CA GLN A 219 18.79 1.44 3.80
C GLN A 219 19.59 0.73 2.70
N GLU A 220 19.81 -0.58 2.84
CA GLU A 220 20.50 -1.38 1.83
C GLU A 220 19.71 -1.47 0.51
N LEU A 221 18.38 -1.57 0.57
CA LEU A 221 17.55 -1.46 -0.65
C LEU A 221 17.73 -0.11 -1.34
N ARG A 222 17.81 0.99 -0.58
CA ARG A 222 18.02 2.33 -1.13
C ARG A 222 19.40 2.44 -1.78
N GLN A 223 20.45 1.91 -1.16
CA GLN A 223 21.79 1.89 -1.73
C GLN A 223 21.85 1.04 -3.00
N LEU A 224 21.34 -0.19 -2.96
CA LEU A 224 21.26 -1.10 -4.10
C LEU A 224 20.52 -0.49 -5.29
N CYS A 225 19.40 0.18 -5.02
CA CYS A 225 18.63 0.87 -6.05
C CYS A 225 19.43 2.01 -6.69
N THR A 226 20.19 2.75 -5.89
CA THR A 226 21.06 3.83 -6.37
C THR A 226 22.19 3.29 -7.24
N ASP A 227 22.87 2.22 -6.82
CA ASP A 227 24.02 1.64 -7.53
C ASP A 227 23.65 1.07 -8.90
N HIS A 228 22.43 0.55 -9.05
CA HIS A 228 21.97 -0.08 -10.29
C HIS A 228 20.99 0.77 -11.12
N GLY A 229 20.67 1.99 -10.67
CA GLY A 229 19.64 2.82 -11.29
C GLY A 229 18.26 2.16 -11.29
N ILE A 230 17.97 1.32 -10.29
CA ILE A 230 16.65 0.73 -10.05
C ILE A 230 15.86 1.73 -9.19
N LEU A 231 14.57 1.91 -9.46
CA LEU A 231 13.74 2.77 -8.63
C LEU A 231 13.26 2.03 -7.38
N LEU A 232 13.27 2.71 -6.23
CA LEU A 232 12.67 2.18 -5.00
C LEU A 232 11.27 2.77 -4.85
N ILE A 233 10.26 1.93 -4.74
CA ILE A 233 8.87 2.32 -4.50
C ILE A 233 8.49 1.82 -3.10
N ALA A 234 8.23 2.76 -2.19
CA ALA A 234 7.64 2.45 -0.89
C ALA A 234 6.11 2.45 -1.01
N ASP A 235 5.48 1.29 -0.82
CA ASP A 235 4.03 1.16 -0.72
C ASP A 235 3.59 1.53 0.69
N GLU A 236 3.22 2.81 0.86
CA GLU A 236 2.75 3.40 2.11
C GLU A 236 1.22 3.40 2.24
N VAL A 237 0.49 2.62 1.41
CA VAL A 237 -0.98 2.60 1.40
C VAL A 237 -1.55 2.32 2.80
N GLN A 238 -0.90 1.44 3.57
CA GLN A 238 -1.34 1.09 4.93
C GLN A 238 -0.48 1.72 6.03
N SER A 239 0.83 1.87 5.83
CA SER A 239 1.77 2.37 6.84
C SER A 239 1.88 3.89 6.91
N GLY A 240 1.40 4.60 5.89
CA GLY A 240 1.49 6.04 5.79
C GLY A 240 0.50 6.79 6.69
N PHE A 241 0.57 8.12 6.61
CA PHE A 241 -0.30 9.07 7.30
C PHE A 241 -0.42 8.81 8.81
N GLY A 242 0.71 8.61 9.49
CA GLY A 242 0.76 8.54 10.96
C GLY A 242 0.59 7.15 11.55
N ARG A 243 0.27 6.11 10.74
CA ARG A 243 -0.09 4.78 11.26
C ARG A 243 1.00 4.15 12.12
N THR A 244 2.26 4.38 11.78
CA THR A 244 3.43 3.84 12.50
C THR A 244 3.99 4.79 13.56
N GLY A 245 3.33 5.92 13.83
CA GLY A 245 3.82 6.96 14.74
C GLY A 245 4.75 8.01 14.09
N LYS A 246 5.14 7.81 12.83
CA LYS A 246 5.73 8.83 11.95
C LYS A 246 4.81 9.10 10.76
N PHE A 247 5.07 10.14 9.97
CA PHE A 247 4.19 10.48 8.85
C PHE A 247 4.17 9.35 7.82
N PHE A 248 5.34 8.83 7.46
CA PHE A 248 5.50 7.64 6.62
C PHE A 248 6.26 6.54 7.36
N GLY A 249 5.99 5.28 7.02
CA GLY A 249 6.70 4.12 7.56
C GLY A 249 8.20 4.12 7.24
N PHE A 250 8.60 4.55 6.04
CA PHE A 250 10.02 4.62 5.67
C PHE A 250 10.80 5.62 6.51
N ASP A 251 10.15 6.62 7.13
CA ASP A 251 10.82 7.61 7.99
C ASP A 251 11.51 6.96 9.20
N HIS A 252 11.12 5.73 9.58
CA HIS A 252 11.80 4.97 10.63
C HIS A 252 13.18 4.48 10.23
N ALA A 253 13.47 4.38 8.94
CA ALA A 253 14.76 3.92 8.43
C ALA A 253 15.79 5.04 8.23
N GLY A 254 15.36 6.30 8.15
CA GLY A 254 16.23 7.45 7.88
C GLY A 254 16.37 7.72 6.39
#